data_AF-A0A6L4B3U5-F1
#
_entry.id   AF-A0A6L4B3U5-F1
#
_cell.length_a   1.000
_cell.length_b   1.000
_cell.length_c   1.000
_cell.angle_alpha   90.00
_cell.angle_beta   90.00
_cell.angle_gamma   90.00
#
_symmetry.space_group_name_H-M   'P 1'
#
loop_
_entity.id
_entity.type
_entity.pdbx_description
1 polymer ?
#
loop_
_entity_poly.entity_id
_entity_poly.type
_entity_poly.pdbx_seq_one_letter_code
_entity_poly.pdbx_strand_id
1 'polypeptide(L)'
;MRRAVHLVREPIDAAALIARVAAAGRGAAVLFLGTVRDSNPKAAGREVVAIDYSAYEAMAGRVLAAIERELAAEHEDLAVALVHRLGELAVGEASIAIAAASPRRDAAFAAARRALERVKREAPIWKLERYADGAAAWREEEPLGATRDDPPSG
;
A
#
# COMPACT_ATOMS: atom_id res chain seq x y z
N MET A 1 -10.09 22.53 -6.44
CA MET A 1 -10.07 21.05 -6.58
C MET A 1 -9.61 20.47 -5.24
N ARG A 2 -10.36 19.55 -4.62
CA ARG A 2 -9.91 18.90 -3.37
C ARG A 2 -8.77 17.94 -3.70
N ARG A 3 -7.62 18.09 -3.03
CA ARG A 3 -6.50 17.13 -3.11
C ARG A 3 -7.05 15.74 -2.77
N ALA A 4 -6.78 14.73 -3.60
CA ALA A 4 -7.15 13.36 -3.26
C ALA A 4 -6.31 12.93 -2.05
N VAL A 5 -6.93 12.79 -0.88
CA VAL A 5 -6.22 12.52 0.40
C VAL A 5 -5.41 11.21 0.38
N HIS A 6 -5.72 10.31 -0.56
CA HIS A 6 -5.10 8.99 -0.70
C HIS A 6 -3.88 8.96 -1.64
N LEU A 7 -3.63 10.04 -2.41
CA LEU A 7 -2.48 10.13 -3.33
C LEU A 7 -1.64 11.35 -2.98
N VAL A 8 -0.35 11.15 -2.74
CA VAL A 8 0.58 12.22 -2.34
C VAL A 8 1.83 12.21 -3.21
N ARG A 9 2.59 13.31 -3.19
CA ARG A 9 3.91 13.40 -3.86
C ARG A 9 5.04 13.57 -2.85
N GLU A 10 4.71 14.11 -1.68
CA GLU A 10 5.62 14.28 -0.56
C GLU A 10 5.83 12.95 0.21
N PRO A 11 6.92 12.82 0.98
CA PRO A 11 7.13 11.68 1.88
C PRO A 11 5.92 11.44 2.79
N ILE A 12 5.59 10.17 3.01
CA ILE A 12 4.42 9.79 3.80
C ILE A 12 4.69 10.06 5.28
N ASP A 13 3.84 10.88 5.90
CA ASP A 13 3.81 11.07 7.35
C ASP A 13 3.04 9.91 8.02
N ALA A 14 3.80 8.91 8.45
CA ALA A 14 3.28 7.73 9.13
C ALA A 14 2.57 8.07 10.46
N ALA A 15 3.08 9.06 11.20
CA ALA A 15 2.51 9.44 12.49
C ALA A 15 1.14 10.13 12.30
N ALA A 16 1.04 11.02 11.31
CA ALA A 16 -0.24 11.63 10.94
C ALA A 16 -1.26 10.60 10.46
N LEU A 17 -0.82 9.57 9.73
CA LEU A 17 -1.72 8.50 9.28
C LEU A 17 -2.26 7.65 10.45
N ILE A 18 -1.41 7.31 11.42
CA ILE A 18 -1.85 6.62 12.66
C ILE A 18 -2.83 7.51 13.44
N ALA A 19 -2.54 8.80 13.56
CA ALA A 19 -3.41 9.73 14.28
C ALA A 19 -4.82 9.83 13.68
N ARG A 20 -4.96 9.68 12.35
CA ARG A 20 -6.27 9.67 11.66
C ARG A 20 -7.17 8.50 12.07
N VAL A 21 -6.61 7.36 12.47
CA VAL A 21 -7.38 6.16 12.83
C VAL A 21 -7.54 5.98 14.34
N ALA A 22 -6.77 6.71 15.14
CA ALA A 22 -6.83 6.64 16.60
C ALA A 22 -8.16 7.18 17.16
N ALA A 23 -8.68 6.52 18.20
CA ALA A 23 -9.83 6.96 18.97
C ALA A 23 -9.82 6.28 20.36
N ALA A 24 -10.54 6.84 21.35
CA ALA A 24 -10.55 6.31 22.72
C ALA A 24 -10.98 4.83 22.82
N GLY A 25 -11.89 4.37 21.95
CA GLY A 25 -12.34 2.97 21.90
C GLY A 25 -11.41 2.01 21.15
N ARG A 26 -10.35 2.51 20.49
CA ARG A 26 -9.45 1.71 19.65
C ARG A 26 -8.14 1.44 20.38
N GLY A 27 -8.10 0.34 21.12
CA GLY A 27 -6.94 -0.06 21.92
C GLY A 27 -5.75 -0.60 21.13
N ALA A 28 -5.88 -0.83 19.82
CA ALA A 28 -4.79 -1.28 18.96
C ALA A 28 -4.75 -0.50 17.66
N ALA A 29 -3.53 -0.19 17.20
CA ALA A 29 -3.25 0.36 15.88
C ALA A 29 -2.13 -0.45 15.20
N VAL A 30 -2.29 -0.71 13.92
CA VAL A 30 -1.32 -1.38 13.05
C VAL A 30 -0.98 -0.43 11.91
N LEU A 31 0.31 -0.29 11.63
CA LEU A 31 0.81 0.42 10.46
C LEU A 31 1.57 -0.56 9.57
N PHE A 32 1.21 -0.60 8.30
CA PHE A 32 1.99 -1.21 7.24
C PHE A 32 2.66 -0.12 6.40
N LEU A 33 3.95 -0.28 6.10
CA LEU A 33 4.70 0.53 5.15
C LEU A 33 5.27 -0.37 4.06
N GLY A 34 4.94 -0.08 2.80
CA GLY A 34 5.62 -0.67 1.65
C GLY A 34 6.79 0.22 1.26
N THR A 35 8.02 -0.28 1.38
CA THR A 35 9.24 0.48 1.05
C THR A 35 9.91 -0.03 -0.21
N VAL A 36 10.58 0.87 -0.92
CA VAL A 36 11.43 0.52 -2.06
C VAL A 36 12.64 -0.28 -1.55
N ARG A 37 12.94 -1.40 -2.20
CA ARG A 37 14.12 -2.23 -1.92
C ARG A 37 15.15 -2.07 -3.04
N ASP A 38 16.42 -2.22 -2.70
CA ASP A 38 17.56 -2.23 -3.64
C ASP A 38 17.58 -3.45 -4.57
N SER A 39 16.80 -4.48 -4.25
CA SER A 39 16.83 -5.75 -4.95
C SER A 39 15.47 -6.45 -4.93
N ASN A 40 15.22 -7.22 -5.98
CA ASN A 40 14.11 -8.15 -6.05
C ASN A 40 14.46 -9.30 -7.01
N PRO A 41 13.80 -10.48 -6.90
CA PRO A 41 14.09 -11.62 -7.76
C PRO A 41 13.95 -11.33 -9.26
N LYS A 42 13.09 -10.37 -9.64
CA LYS A 42 12.84 -9.98 -11.03
C LYS A 42 13.85 -8.94 -11.56
N ALA A 43 14.77 -8.45 -10.71
CA ALA A 43 15.83 -7.52 -11.10
C ALA A 43 16.97 -8.23 -11.86
N ALA A 44 17.01 -9.57 -11.84
CA ALA A 44 18.01 -10.39 -12.54
C ALA A 44 19.46 -9.98 -12.21
N GLY A 45 19.72 -9.71 -10.93
CA GLY A 45 21.04 -9.28 -10.44
C GLY A 45 21.35 -7.79 -10.59
N ARG A 46 20.44 -7.00 -11.18
CA ARG A 46 20.58 -5.53 -11.24
C ARG A 46 20.20 -4.90 -9.90
N GLU A 47 20.96 -3.88 -9.52
CA GLU A 47 20.66 -3.04 -8.37
C GLU A 47 19.59 -2.00 -8.74
N VAL A 48 18.47 -2.01 -8.01
CA VAL A 48 17.41 -1.02 -8.12
C VAL A 48 17.81 0.20 -7.31
N VAL A 49 17.84 1.38 -7.93
CA VAL A 49 18.20 2.64 -7.26
C VAL A 49 16.98 3.48 -6.92
N ALA A 50 15.90 3.33 -7.68
CA ALA A 50 14.64 4.03 -7.45
C ALA A 50 13.46 3.32 -8.12
N ILE A 51 12.26 3.69 -7.70
CA ILE A 51 11.01 3.32 -8.37
C ILE A 51 10.20 4.59 -8.65
N ASP A 52 9.77 4.76 -9.89
CA ASP A 52 8.85 5.82 -10.31
C ASP A 52 7.41 5.29 -10.35
N TYR A 53 6.57 5.83 -9.48
CA TYR A 53 5.16 5.46 -9.36
C TYR A 53 4.26 6.44 -10.12
N SER A 54 3.49 5.91 -11.07
CA SER A 54 2.51 6.66 -11.85
C SER A 54 1.12 6.07 -11.68
N ALA A 55 0.06 6.87 -11.85
CA ALA A 55 -1.30 6.39 -11.65
C ALA A 55 -2.31 7.12 -12.53
N TYR A 56 -3.44 6.47 -12.81
CA TYR A 56 -4.63 7.17 -13.25
C TYR A 56 -5.28 7.83 -12.02
N GLU A 57 -4.74 8.97 -11.59
CA GLU A 57 -4.95 9.55 -10.27
C GLU A 57 -6.44 9.68 -9.87
N ALA A 58 -7.31 10.11 -10.80
CA ALA A 58 -8.73 10.27 -10.53
C ALA A 58 -9.46 8.93 -10.28
N MET A 59 -9.04 7.85 -10.95
CA MET A 59 -9.60 6.51 -10.71
C MET A 59 -8.96 5.86 -9.49
N ALA A 60 -7.62 5.92 -9.37
CA ALA A 60 -6.89 5.41 -8.23
C ALA A 60 -7.40 6.03 -6.92
N GLY A 61 -7.52 7.35 -6.84
CA GLY A 61 -8.06 8.02 -5.64
C GLY A 61 -9.48 7.57 -5.26
N ARG A 62 -10.33 7.23 -6.24
CA ARG A 62 -11.68 6.68 -6.00
C ARG A 62 -11.63 5.24 -5.49
N VAL A 63 -10.79 4.40 -6.09
CA VAL A 63 -10.59 3.01 -5.65
C VAL A 63 -10.04 2.96 -4.23
N LEU A 64 -9.00 3.75 -3.93
CA LEU A 64 -8.40 3.85 -2.61
C LEU A 64 -9.43 4.28 -1.55
N ALA A 65 -10.23 5.31 -1.84
CA ALA A 65 -11.30 5.76 -0.96
C ALA A 65 -12.41 4.72 -0.77
N ALA A 66 -12.71 3.92 -1.80
CA ALA A 66 -13.68 2.85 -1.72
C ALA A 66 -13.19 1.71 -0.81
N ILE A 67 -11.94 1.27 -0.99
CA ILE A 67 -11.30 0.27 -0.12
C ILE A 67 -11.32 0.72 1.34
N GLU A 68 -10.90 1.96 1.63
CA GLU A 68 -10.89 2.52 2.98
C GLU A 68 -12.28 2.48 3.62
N ARG A 69 -13.29 2.99 2.91
CA ARG A 69 -14.69 3.02 3.37
C ARG A 69 -15.27 1.63 3.59
N GLU A 70 -15.06 0.71 2.66
CA GLU A 70 -15.64 -0.63 2.72
C GLU A 70 -15.04 -1.45 3.85
N LEU A 71 -13.72 -1.38 4.05
CA LEU A 71 -13.07 -2.08 5.17
C LEU A 71 -13.50 -1.50 6.53
N ALA A 72 -13.61 -0.17 6.64
CA ALA A 72 -14.07 0.47 7.87
C ALA A 72 -15.52 0.10 8.24
N ALA A 73 -16.33 -0.34 7.27
CA ALA A 73 -17.71 -0.78 7.48
C ALA A 73 -17.83 -2.26 7.90
N GLU A 74 -16.75 -3.05 7.86
CA GLU A 74 -16.80 -4.49 8.18
C GLU A 74 -17.03 -4.77 9.68
N HIS A 75 -16.57 -3.87 10.55
CA HIS A 75 -16.61 -4.06 12.00
C HIS A 75 -16.88 -2.73 12.72
N GLU A 76 -17.65 -2.80 13.81
CA GLU A 76 -17.79 -1.67 14.72
C GLU A 76 -16.41 -1.28 15.30
N ASP A 77 -16.18 0.03 15.41
CA ASP A 77 -14.92 0.62 15.89
C ASP A 77 -13.66 0.29 15.07
N LEU A 78 -13.77 -0.30 13.88
CA LEU A 78 -12.65 -0.42 12.94
C LEU A 78 -12.49 0.88 12.14
N ALA A 79 -11.27 1.42 12.14
CA ALA A 79 -10.87 2.48 11.22
C ALA A 79 -9.72 2.02 10.36
N VAL A 80 -9.73 2.45 9.10
CA VAL A 80 -8.65 2.26 8.14
C VAL A 80 -8.32 3.62 7.54
N ALA A 81 -7.05 3.88 7.32
CA ALA A 81 -6.57 5.01 6.54
C ALA A 81 -5.42 4.55 5.65
N LEU A 82 -5.43 4.93 4.38
CA LEU A 82 -4.34 4.56 3.47
C LEU A 82 -3.94 5.70 2.53
N VAL A 83 -2.66 5.72 2.17
CA VAL A 83 -2.09 6.67 1.21
C VAL A 83 -1.04 6.00 0.35
N HIS A 84 -0.96 6.40 -0.91
CA HIS A 84 0.09 5.99 -1.85
C HIS A 84 0.84 7.23 -2.35
N ARG A 85 2.17 7.15 -2.36
CA ARG A 85 3.05 8.19 -2.91
C ARG A 85 3.30 7.94 -4.39
N LEU A 86 3.23 9.00 -5.19
CA LEU A 86 3.53 9.00 -6.62
C LEU A 86 4.82 9.77 -6.89
N GLY A 87 5.38 9.53 -8.07
CA GLY A 87 6.68 10.06 -8.50
C GLY A 87 7.82 9.12 -8.17
N GLU A 88 9.04 9.63 -8.26
CA GLU A 88 10.27 8.88 -8.02
C GLU A 88 10.56 8.75 -6.52
N LEU A 89 10.81 7.52 -6.09
CA LEU A 89 11.17 7.15 -4.73
C LEU A 89 12.49 6.37 -4.74
N ALA A 90 13.45 6.81 -3.93
CA ALA A 90 14.70 6.13 -3.68
C ALA A 90 14.50 4.86 -2.82
N VAL A 91 15.50 3.98 -2.84
CA VAL A 91 15.57 2.83 -1.92
C VAL A 91 15.38 3.29 -0.46
N GLY A 92 14.56 2.54 0.28
CA GLY A 92 14.22 2.82 1.66
C GLY A 92 13.00 3.73 1.85
N GLU A 93 12.59 4.48 0.82
CA GLU A 93 11.41 5.35 0.91
C GLU A 93 10.10 4.55 0.86
N ALA A 94 9.09 5.02 1.60
CA ALA A 94 7.75 4.41 1.63
C ALA A 94 6.92 4.85 0.42
N SER A 95 6.43 3.89 -0.36
CA SER A 95 5.51 4.10 -1.48
C SER A 95 4.05 3.99 -1.08
N ILE A 96 3.73 3.20 -0.06
CA ILE A 96 2.37 3.05 0.46
C ILE A 96 2.41 2.95 1.98
N ALA A 97 1.43 3.56 2.62
CA ALA A 97 1.18 3.37 4.05
C ALA A 97 -0.29 3.05 4.29
N ILE A 98 -0.54 2.10 5.18
CA ILE A 98 -1.88 1.69 5.60
C ILE A 98 -1.89 1.64 7.12
N ALA A 99 -2.71 2.47 7.74
CA ALA A 99 -3.01 2.40 9.16
C ALA A 99 -4.39 1.76 9.37
N ALA A 100 -4.51 0.86 10.33
CA ALA A 100 -5.77 0.33 10.79
C ALA A 100 -5.82 0.33 12.31
N ALA A 101 -6.96 0.66 12.90
CA ALA A 101 -7.14 0.66 14.35
C ALA A 101 -8.49 0.09 14.76
N SER A 102 -8.50 -0.63 15.87
CA SER A 102 -9.68 -1.34 16.39
C SER A 102 -9.56 -1.57 17.90
N PRO A 103 -10.65 -1.95 18.60
CA PRO A 103 -10.59 -2.23 20.04
C PRO A 103 -9.58 -3.34 20.41
N ARG A 104 -9.49 -4.38 19.56
CA ARG A 104 -8.53 -5.49 19.72
C ARG A 104 -7.70 -5.68 18.45
N ARG A 105 -6.45 -6.11 18.61
CA ARG A 105 -5.43 -6.15 17.54
C ARG A 105 -5.80 -6.96 16.29
N ASP A 106 -6.54 -8.06 16.43
CA ASP A 106 -6.75 -9.01 15.34
C ASP A 106 -7.47 -8.36 14.15
N ALA A 107 -8.48 -7.52 14.41
CA ALA A 107 -9.21 -6.80 13.37
C ALA A 107 -8.32 -5.77 12.66
N ALA A 108 -7.47 -5.02 13.38
CA ALA A 108 -6.53 -4.07 12.78
C ALA A 108 -5.50 -4.78 11.86
N PHE A 109 -4.93 -5.91 12.30
CA PHE A 109 -4.02 -6.70 11.46
C PHE A 109 -4.70 -7.21 10.19
N ALA A 110 -5.90 -7.79 10.33
CA ALA A 110 -6.66 -8.31 9.20
C ALA A 110 -7.01 -7.20 8.20
N ALA A 111 -7.47 -6.05 8.68
CA ALA A 111 -7.85 -4.91 7.85
C ALA A 111 -6.65 -4.32 7.09
N ALA A 112 -5.51 -4.13 7.75
CA ALA A 112 -4.31 -3.60 7.10
C ALA A 112 -3.82 -4.52 5.95
N ARG A 113 -3.82 -5.84 6.18
CA ARG A 113 -3.46 -6.81 5.13
C ARG A 113 -4.47 -6.80 3.99
N ARG A 114 -5.77 -6.85 4.29
CA ARG A 114 -6.82 -6.80 3.26
C ARG A 114 -6.73 -5.53 2.42
N ALA A 115 -6.51 -4.37 3.04
CA ALA A 115 -6.32 -3.11 2.33
C ALA A 115 -5.17 -3.22 1.31
N LEU A 116 -4.01 -3.74 1.72
CA LEU A 116 -2.85 -3.89 0.82
C LEU A 116 -3.18 -4.78 -0.39
N GLU A 117 -3.78 -5.95 -0.14
CA GLU A 117 -4.11 -6.89 -1.22
C GLU A 117 -5.18 -6.32 -2.17
N ARG A 118 -6.14 -5.55 -1.65
CA ARG A 118 -7.13 -4.85 -2.48
C ARG A 118 -6.48 -3.76 -3.31
N VAL A 119 -5.58 -2.95 -2.73
CA VAL A 119 -4.87 -1.89 -3.47
C VAL A 119 -4.09 -2.48 -4.64
N LYS A 120 -3.30 -3.54 -4.41
CA LYS A 120 -2.54 -4.24 -5.46
C LYS A 120 -3.41 -4.85 -6.57
N ARG A 121 -4.67 -5.17 -6.28
CA ARG A 121 -5.55 -5.79 -7.27
C ARG A 121 -6.37 -4.77 -8.04
N GLU A 122 -6.79 -3.69 -7.38
CA GLU A 122 -7.84 -2.81 -7.85
C GLU A 122 -7.33 -1.43 -8.29
N ALA A 123 -6.21 -0.95 -7.72
CA ALA A 123 -5.76 0.41 -7.95
C ALA A 123 -4.93 0.51 -9.25
N PRO A 124 -5.28 1.40 -10.21
CA PRO A 124 -4.50 1.63 -11.41
C PRO A 124 -3.25 2.47 -11.11
N ILE A 125 -2.28 1.84 -10.45
CA ILE A 125 -0.98 2.39 -10.07
C ILE A 125 0.11 1.49 -10.67
N TRP A 126 1.05 2.09 -11.39
CA TRP A 126 2.13 1.39 -12.08
C TRP A 126 3.46 1.81 -11.50
N LYS A 127 4.43 0.89 -11.52
CA LYS A 127 5.78 1.11 -11.04
C LYS A 127 6.80 0.87 -12.15
N LEU A 128 7.70 1.83 -12.33
CA LEU A 128 8.84 1.75 -13.21
C LEU A 128 10.11 1.65 -12.34
N GLU A 129 10.79 0.51 -12.38
CA GLU A 129 12.07 0.35 -11.68
C GLU A 129 13.18 1.03 -12.47
N ARG A 130 14.04 1.79 -11.77
CA ARG A 130 15.27 2.39 -12.27
C ARG A 130 16.47 1.64 -11.70
N TYR A 131 17.45 1.32 -12.53
CA TYR A 131 18.62 0.53 -12.13
C TYR A 131 19.91 1.36 -12.16
N ALA A 132 20.93 0.89 -11.43
CA ALA A 132 22.23 1.55 -11.34
C ALA A 132 22.97 1.64 -12.69
N ASP A 133 22.68 0.75 -13.64
CA ASP A 133 23.23 0.75 -15.00
C ASP A 133 22.55 1.78 -15.94
N GLY A 134 21.59 2.55 -15.42
CA GLY A 134 20.81 3.54 -16.17
C GLY A 134 19.60 2.95 -16.92
N ALA A 135 19.40 1.63 -16.89
CA ALA A 135 18.21 1.01 -17.48
C ALA A 135 16.94 1.31 -16.65
N ALA A 136 15.79 1.16 -17.28
CA ALA A 136 14.48 1.22 -16.61
C ALA A 136 13.55 0.14 -17.14
N ALA A 137 12.71 -0.43 -16.28
CA ALA A 137 11.75 -1.46 -16.67
C ALA A 137 10.40 -1.30 -15.96
N TRP A 138 9.32 -1.23 -16.74
CA TRP A 138 7.97 -1.30 -16.19
C TRP A 138 7.75 -2.66 -15.57
N ARG A 139 7.08 -2.69 -14.42
CA ARG A 139 6.67 -3.94 -13.81
C ARG A 139 5.18 -4.12 -14.00
N GLU A 140 4.82 -5.18 -14.72
CA GLU A 140 3.47 -5.72 -14.66
C GLU A 140 3.25 -6.34 -13.28
N GLU A 141 2.10 -6.05 -12.68
CA GLU A 141 1.62 -6.82 -11.54
C GLU A 141 1.04 -8.12 -12.08
N GLU A 142 1.67 -9.25 -11.75
CA GLU A 142 0.99 -10.54 -11.90
C GLU A 142 -0.21 -10.53 -10.94
N PRO A 143 -1.43 -10.84 -11.42
CA PRO A 143 -2.55 -11.03 -10.51
C PRO A 143 -2.16 -12.06 -9.46
N LEU A 144 -2.40 -11.74 -8.17
CA LEU A 144 -2.26 -12.71 -7.09
C LEU A 144 -3.25 -13.85 -7.32
N GLY A 145 -2.76 -14.94 -7.91
CA GLY A 145 -3.56 -16.11 -8.27
C GLY A 145 -2.78 -17.28 -8.89
N ALA A 146 -1.46 -17.35 -8.72
CA ALA A 146 -0.64 -18.47 -9.21
C ALA A 146 0.33 -19.04 -8.16
N THR A 147 0.03 -18.91 -6.86
CA THR A 147 0.70 -19.69 -5.81
C THR A 147 -0.25 -20.80 -5.36
N ARG A 148 0.06 -22.03 -5.81
CA ARG A 148 -0.47 -23.29 -5.27
C ARG A 148 -0.01 -23.41 -3.81
N ASP A 149 -0.81 -22.88 -2.88
CA ASP A 149 -0.73 -23.24 -1.48
C ASP A 149 -2.11 -23.78 -1.04
N ASP A 150 -2.54 -24.86 -1.68
CA ASP A 150 -3.45 -25.80 -1.01
C ASP A 150 -2.56 -26.68 -0.10
N PRO A 151 -2.76 -26.69 1.22
CA PRO A 151 -2.15 -27.72 2.05
C PRO A 151 -2.65 -29.10 1.58
N PRO A 152 -1.83 -30.15 1.63
CA PRO A 152 -2.31 -31.49 1.32
C PRO A 152 -3.44 -31.81 2.30
N SER A 153 -4.64 -32.04 1.75
CA SER A 153 -5.72 -32.73 2.45
C SER A 153 -5.12 -34.02 3.01
N GLY A 154 -5.27 -34.21 4.33
CA GLY A 154 -4.80 -35.41 5.03
C GLY A 154 -5.44 -36.70 4.56
#